data_AF-Q6P0T2-F1
#
_entry.id   AF-Q6P0T2-F1
#
_cell.length_a   1.000
_cell.length_b   1.000
_cell.length_c   1.000
_cell.angle_alpha   90.00
_cell.angle_beta   90.00
_cell.angle_gamma   90.00
#
_symmetry.space_group_name_H-M   'P 1'
#
loop_
_entity.id
_entity.type
_entity.pdbx_description
1 polymer ?
#
loop_
_entity_poly.entity_id
_entity_poly.type
_entity_poly.pdbx_seq_one_letter_code
_entity_poly.pdbx_strand_id
1 'polypeptide(L)'
;MADSVMMGSGSLNSGSRSGSSKTCTSPTENYQLARRRTLQVVVSALLTECGFDSAEKAVVETLTEMMQSYITEVGRCAKANCEHTARSTPTLSDVVITLVEMGFNVDTLPVYAKRSQRMVITAPPITNAPVVPKSLTAGQKRTHPAHIPSHFPDFPDPHTYIRTPTFREPVSDYQVVREKAASQRRDVERALTRFMAKTGETQSLFKDDISAFPLIAAKPSPIPYLSALLPSELELQSLEETDSSEQDDQMDNDNNTSHIMQDDSGADKENEVLPPGGVVPSGKANEENMIDNPYLRPVKKPKVRRKK
;
A
#
# COMPACT_ATOMS: atom_id res chain seq x y z
N MET A 1 25.66 3.50 50.54
CA MET A 1 24.89 4.01 51.69
C MET A 1 24.31 5.36 51.28
N ALA A 2 23.01 5.53 51.54
CA ALA A 2 22.22 6.75 51.49
C ALA A 2 21.79 7.31 50.11
N ASP A 3 20.47 7.43 50.02
CA ASP A 3 19.58 7.79 48.92
C ASP A 3 19.46 9.30 48.63
N SER A 4 18.90 9.62 47.45
CA SER A 4 17.74 10.52 47.27
C SER A 4 17.28 10.45 45.80
N VAL A 5 16.32 9.58 45.46
CA VAL A 5 14.85 9.80 45.42
C VAL A 5 14.42 10.84 44.38
N MET A 6 13.92 10.30 43.26
CA MET A 6 13.09 10.95 42.25
C MET A 6 11.70 11.31 42.81
N MET A 7 11.24 12.52 42.50
CA MET A 7 9.82 12.90 42.50
C MET A 7 9.53 13.64 41.20
N GLY A 8 8.48 13.19 40.51
CA GLY A 8 8.11 13.68 39.19
C GLY A 8 7.31 14.98 39.19
N SER A 9 7.12 15.51 37.99
CA SER A 9 5.91 16.27 37.66
C SER A 9 5.63 16.07 36.17
N GLY A 10 4.42 15.62 35.88
CA GLY A 10 3.91 15.47 34.52
C GLY A 10 3.62 16.84 33.91
N SER A 11 3.83 16.94 32.60
CA SER A 11 3.19 17.96 31.78
C SER A 11 2.60 17.30 30.56
N LEU A 12 1.27 17.29 30.55
CA LEU A 12 0.41 16.94 29.43
C LEU A 12 0.57 18.02 28.37
N ASN A 13 1.19 17.71 27.24
CA ASN A 13 1.18 18.59 26.08
C ASN A 13 0.24 18.02 25.01
N SER A 14 -0.99 18.51 25.04
CA SER A 14 -1.93 18.48 23.92
C SER A 14 -1.51 19.52 22.88
N GLY A 15 -1.49 19.16 21.59
CA GLY A 15 -1.58 20.19 20.54
C GLY A 15 -0.79 19.90 19.27
N SER A 16 -1.54 19.76 18.17
CA SER A 16 -1.12 20.01 16.79
C SER A 16 0.04 19.18 16.23
N ARG A 17 -0.29 17.97 15.74
CA ARG A 17 0.45 17.37 14.63
C ARG A 17 0.04 18.09 13.35
N SER A 18 0.73 19.17 13.01
CA SER A 18 0.64 19.78 11.69
C SER A 18 1.20 18.80 10.66
N GLY A 19 0.36 18.42 9.70
CA GLY A 19 0.75 17.63 8.55
C GLY A 19 1.67 18.46 7.66
N SER A 20 2.98 18.38 7.88
CA SER A 20 3.96 18.88 6.93
C SER A 20 4.01 17.91 5.76
N SER A 21 3.32 18.32 4.67
CA SER A 21 3.47 17.75 3.34
C SER A 21 4.95 17.75 2.97
N LYS A 22 5.62 16.61 3.16
CA LYS A 22 6.91 16.35 2.50
C LYS A 22 6.59 16.20 1.02
N THR A 23 6.59 17.31 0.30
CA THR A 23 6.62 17.31 -1.17
C THR A 23 7.77 16.40 -1.56
N CYS A 24 7.44 15.24 -2.13
CA CYS A 24 8.41 14.28 -2.59
C CYS A 24 9.15 14.93 -3.76
N THR A 25 10.29 15.58 -3.51
CA THR A 25 11.06 16.22 -4.57
C THR A 25 11.58 15.12 -5.46
N SER A 26 11.14 15.11 -6.71
CA SER A 26 11.63 14.15 -7.68
C SER A 26 13.16 14.30 -7.81
N PRO A 27 13.92 13.22 -8.07
CA PRO A 27 15.36 13.34 -8.34
C PRO A 27 15.65 14.43 -9.38
N THR A 28 14.79 14.55 -10.40
CA THR A 28 14.82 15.58 -11.44
C THR A 28 14.78 17.01 -10.89
N GLU A 29 13.88 17.32 -9.96
CA GLU A 29 13.79 18.64 -9.32
C GLU A 29 15.05 18.97 -8.53
N ASN A 30 15.62 17.99 -7.82
CA ASN A 30 16.86 18.20 -7.07
C ASN A 30 18.03 18.54 -8.02
N TYR A 31 18.12 17.88 -9.18
CA TYR A 31 19.12 18.20 -10.20
C TYR A 31 18.90 19.59 -10.83
N GLN A 32 17.65 19.97 -11.08
CA GLN A 32 17.32 21.30 -11.60
C GLN A 32 17.72 22.40 -10.60
N LEU A 33 17.39 22.22 -9.32
CA LEU A 33 17.73 23.16 -8.26
C LEU A 33 19.25 23.29 -8.06
N ALA A 34 19.99 22.18 -8.15
CA ALA A 34 21.45 22.19 -8.09
C ALA A 34 22.07 23.03 -9.21
N ARG A 35 21.61 22.86 -10.46
CA ARG A 35 22.07 23.68 -11.60
C ARG A 35 21.72 25.16 -11.41
N ARG A 36 20.52 25.47 -10.92
CA ARG A 36 20.12 26.85 -10.60
C ARG A 36 21.03 27.47 -9.54
N ARG A 37 21.41 26.72 -8.49
CA ARG A 37 22.39 27.19 -7.49
C ARG A 37 23.75 27.47 -8.10
N THR A 38 24.21 26.68 -9.07
CA THR A 38 25.45 26.97 -9.81
C THR A 38 25.34 28.30 -10.56
N LEU A 39 24.22 28.58 -11.23
CA LEU A 39 24.01 29.87 -11.89
C LEU A 39 23.98 31.03 -10.89
N GLN A 40 23.40 30.85 -9.70
CA GLN A 40 23.47 31.85 -8.63
C GLN A 40 24.91 32.14 -8.20
N VAL A 41 25.75 31.10 -8.05
CA VAL A 41 27.19 31.28 -7.76
C VAL A 41 27.89 32.06 -8.87
N VAL A 42 27.55 31.83 -10.14
CA VAL A 42 28.08 32.58 -11.28
C VAL A 42 27.69 34.06 -11.20
N VAL A 43 26.41 34.35 -10.95
CA VAL A 43 25.92 35.74 -10.81
C VAL A 43 26.61 36.44 -9.65
N SER A 44 26.73 35.79 -8.49
CA SER A 44 27.44 36.35 -7.34
C SER A 44 28.91 36.62 -7.63
N ALA A 45 29.60 35.70 -8.33
CA ALA A 45 30.99 35.92 -8.74
C ALA A 45 31.12 37.16 -9.65
N LEU A 46 30.23 37.33 -10.64
CA LEU A 46 30.23 38.51 -11.50
C LEU A 46 29.95 39.81 -10.73
N LEU A 47 29.05 39.78 -9.73
CA LEU A 47 28.79 40.94 -8.86
C LEU A 47 30.01 41.30 -8.00
N THR A 48 30.71 40.30 -7.47
CA THR A 48 31.97 40.51 -6.73
C THR A 48 33.06 41.08 -7.64
N GLU A 49 33.18 40.63 -8.89
CA GLU A 49 34.09 41.20 -9.87
C GLU A 49 33.77 42.68 -10.18
N CYS A 50 32.50 43.05 -10.23
CA CYS A 50 32.07 44.45 -10.39
C CYS A 50 32.30 45.32 -9.14
N GLY A 51 32.66 44.74 -7.99
CA GLY A 51 32.95 45.46 -6.75
C GLY A 51 31.73 45.71 -5.85
N PHE A 52 30.63 44.96 -6.00
CA PHE A 52 29.49 45.05 -5.09
C PHE A 52 29.80 44.33 -3.76
N ASP A 53 29.64 45.04 -2.63
CA ASP A 53 29.83 44.49 -1.28
C ASP A 53 28.58 43.75 -0.76
N SER A 54 27.39 44.19 -1.15
CA SER A 54 26.11 43.57 -0.79
C SER A 54 25.11 43.60 -1.94
N ALA A 55 24.21 42.62 -1.96
CA ALA A 55 23.12 42.53 -2.93
C ALA A 55 21.88 41.94 -2.26
N GLU A 56 20.70 42.40 -2.64
CA GLU A 56 19.44 41.83 -2.17
C GLU A 56 19.23 40.45 -2.78
N LYS A 57 18.82 39.47 -1.96
CA LYS A 57 18.61 38.09 -2.40
C LYS A 57 17.62 37.97 -3.56
N ALA A 58 16.52 38.74 -3.52
CA ALA A 58 15.52 38.75 -4.58
C ALA A 58 16.08 39.24 -5.93
N VAL A 59 16.99 40.22 -5.90
CA VAL A 59 17.68 40.73 -7.09
C VAL A 59 18.62 39.67 -7.67
N VAL A 60 19.41 38.98 -6.84
CA VAL A 60 20.29 37.89 -7.30
C VAL A 60 19.48 36.76 -7.93
N GLU A 61 18.34 36.41 -7.33
CA GLU A 61 17.43 35.40 -7.90
C GLU A 61 16.84 35.84 -9.23
N THR A 62 16.44 37.11 -9.36
CA THR A 62 15.91 37.68 -10.61
C THR A 62 16.97 37.74 -11.70
N LEU A 63 18.19 38.18 -11.39
CA LEU A 63 19.32 38.18 -12.33
C LEU A 63 19.67 36.75 -12.79
N THR A 64 19.56 35.77 -11.89
CA THR A 64 19.74 34.34 -12.25
C THR A 64 18.66 33.89 -13.24
N GLU A 65 17.40 34.26 -13.01
CA GLU A 65 16.27 34.00 -13.92
C GLU A 65 16.45 34.68 -15.28
N MET A 66 16.93 35.94 -15.30
CA MET A 66 17.25 36.65 -16.53
C MET A 66 18.42 35.99 -17.28
N MET A 67 19.47 35.57 -16.58
CA MET A 67 20.63 34.91 -17.18
C MET A 67 20.25 33.59 -17.84
N GLN A 68 19.45 32.73 -17.17
CA GLN A 68 18.98 31.48 -17.78
C GLN A 68 18.03 31.73 -18.97
N SER A 69 17.18 32.76 -18.87
CA SER A 69 16.28 33.15 -19.96
C SER A 69 17.08 33.62 -21.18
N TYR A 70 18.12 34.43 -20.96
CA TYR A 70 19.02 34.90 -22.01
C TYR A 70 19.78 33.74 -22.68
N ILE A 71 20.33 32.80 -21.91
CA ILE A 71 20.99 31.61 -22.47
C ILE A 71 20.01 30.79 -23.33
N THR A 72 18.77 30.62 -22.87
CA THR A 72 17.73 29.89 -23.59
C THR A 72 17.34 30.63 -24.88
N GLU A 73 17.24 31.96 -24.84
CA GLU A 73 16.91 32.78 -26.00
C GLU A 73 18.01 32.72 -27.07
N VAL A 74 19.28 32.84 -26.67
CA VAL A 74 20.43 32.66 -27.58
C VAL A 74 20.36 31.28 -28.24
N GLY A 75 20.07 30.22 -27.48
CA GLY A 75 19.93 28.87 -28.01
C GLY A 75 18.76 28.72 -29.00
N ARG A 76 17.61 29.36 -28.71
CA ARG A 76 16.44 29.36 -29.58
C ARG A 76 16.73 30.09 -30.90
N CYS A 77 17.29 31.29 -30.83
CA CYS A 77 17.62 32.09 -32.01
C CYS A 77 18.71 31.43 -32.86
N ALA A 78 19.76 30.87 -32.24
CA ALA A 78 20.80 30.15 -32.97
C ALA A 78 20.27 28.90 -33.68
N LYS A 79 19.33 28.17 -33.04
CA LYS A 79 18.62 27.05 -33.66
C LYS A 79 17.74 27.52 -34.83
N ALA A 80 16.96 28.58 -34.64
CA ALA A 80 16.14 29.13 -35.72
C ALA A 80 17.02 29.53 -36.92
N ASN A 81 18.13 30.24 -36.68
CA ASN A 81 19.07 30.65 -37.72
C ASN A 81 19.71 29.46 -38.46
N CYS A 82 20.07 28.36 -37.77
CA CYS A 82 20.62 27.18 -38.45
C CYS A 82 19.58 26.42 -39.28
N GLU A 83 18.31 26.39 -38.84
CA GLU A 83 17.20 25.74 -39.54
C GLU A 83 16.90 26.39 -40.90
N HIS A 84 17.17 27.70 -41.06
CA HIS A 84 17.06 28.38 -42.36
C HIS A 84 17.98 27.79 -43.44
N THR A 85 19.06 27.13 -43.03
CA THR A 85 20.02 26.45 -43.92
C THR A 85 19.81 24.93 -43.96
N ALA A 86 18.65 24.43 -43.51
CA ALA A 86 18.32 23.01 -43.38
C ALA A 86 19.31 22.19 -42.52
N ARG A 87 20.01 22.84 -41.57
CA ARG A 87 20.90 22.20 -40.60
C ARG A 87 20.22 22.13 -39.23
N SER A 88 20.49 21.06 -38.48
CA SER A 88 20.03 20.89 -37.09
C SER A 88 21.07 21.31 -36.04
N THR A 89 22.33 21.49 -36.45
CA THR A 89 23.44 21.82 -35.57
C THR A 89 23.95 23.24 -35.84
N PRO A 90 23.78 24.18 -34.90
CA PRO A 90 24.34 25.53 -35.01
C PRO A 90 25.88 25.49 -35.12
N THR A 91 26.42 26.23 -36.06
CA THR A 91 27.86 26.49 -36.23
C THR A 91 28.25 27.80 -35.55
N LEU A 92 29.56 28.07 -35.44
CA LEU A 92 30.07 29.31 -34.86
C LEU A 92 29.47 30.57 -35.52
N SER A 93 29.36 30.57 -36.85
CA SER A 93 28.78 31.69 -37.61
C SER A 93 27.31 31.95 -37.24
N ASP A 94 26.53 30.89 -37.02
CA ASP A 94 25.12 31.02 -36.62
C ASP A 94 25.00 31.68 -35.24
N VAL A 95 25.90 31.36 -34.30
CA VAL A 95 25.96 31.98 -32.97
C VAL A 95 26.42 33.44 -33.05
N VAL A 96 27.42 33.75 -33.88
CA VAL A 96 27.89 35.14 -34.08
C VAL A 96 26.76 36.01 -34.62
N ILE A 97 26.05 35.54 -35.67
CA ILE A 97 24.90 36.26 -36.24
C ILE A 97 23.82 36.45 -35.17
N THR A 98 23.51 35.40 -34.40
CA THR A 98 22.53 35.46 -33.32
C THR A 98 22.89 36.49 -32.25
N LEU A 99 24.16 36.56 -31.83
CA LEU A 99 24.61 37.55 -30.86
C LEU A 99 24.50 38.97 -31.41
N VAL A 100 24.87 39.19 -32.67
CA VAL A 100 24.74 40.49 -33.33
C VAL A 100 23.26 40.90 -33.46
N GLU A 101 22.38 39.96 -33.82
CA GLU A 101 20.93 40.15 -33.91
C GLU A 101 20.31 40.51 -32.55
N MET A 102 20.79 39.90 -31.47
CA MET A 102 20.42 40.25 -30.09
C MET A 102 21.05 41.55 -29.57
N GLY A 103 21.82 42.27 -30.40
CA GLY A 103 22.42 43.56 -30.08
C GLY A 103 23.74 43.49 -29.31
N PHE A 104 24.45 42.36 -29.36
CA PHE A 104 25.75 42.18 -28.70
C PHE A 104 26.94 42.40 -29.64
N ASN A 105 27.87 43.27 -29.24
CA ASN A 105 29.10 43.53 -29.99
C ASN A 105 30.17 42.45 -29.72
N VAL A 106 30.31 41.51 -30.66
CA VAL A 106 31.23 40.36 -30.58
C VAL A 106 32.71 40.74 -30.53
N ASP A 107 33.09 41.93 -31.02
CA ASP A 107 34.49 42.39 -31.02
C ASP A 107 35.02 42.66 -29.61
N THR A 108 34.12 42.82 -28.63
CA THR A 108 34.48 43.04 -27.23
C THR A 108 34.84 41.75 -26.48
N LEU A 109 34.50 40.57 -27.02
CA LEU A 109 34.73 39.28 -26.35
C LEU A 109 36.21 39.01 -26.05
N PRO A 110 37.17 39.22 -26.97
CA PRO A 110 38.59 39.01 -26.67
C PRO A 110 39.12 39.94 -25.58
N VAL A 111 38.58 41.16 -25.49
CA VAL A 111 38.94 42.14 -24.45
C VAL A 111 38.37 41.68 -23.11
N TYR A 112 37.09 41.29 -23.08
CA TYR A 112 36.43 40.76 -21.88
C TYR A 112 37.11 39.48 -21.37
N ALA A 113 37.58 38.61 -22.27
CA ALA A 113 38.29 37.38 -21.91
C ALA A 113 39.64 37.64 -21.19
N LYS A 114 40.28 38.79 -21.43
CA LYS A 114 41.59 39.18 -20.86
C LYS A 114 41.51 39.92 -19.52
N ARG A 115 40.32 40.11 -18.96
CA ARG A 115 40.14 40.84 -17.69
C ARG A 115 40.92 40.19 -16.53
N SER A 116 41.59 41.02 -15.74
CA SER A 116 42.45 40.58 -14.63
C SER A 116 41.66 40.05 -13.43
N GLN A 117 40.47 40.57 -13.18
CA GLN A 117 39.62 40.20 -12.04
C GLN A 117 38.80 38.93 -12.27
N ARG A 118 39.14 38.09 -13.24
CA ARG A 118 38.35 36.89 -13.55
C ARG A 118 38.32 35.92 -12.36
N MET A 119 37.18 35.83 -11.69
CA MET A 119 36.90 34.79 -10.72
C MET A 119 36.66 33.47 -11.45
N VAL A 120 37.45 32.46 -11.10
CA VAL A 120 37.29 31.10 -11.63
C VAL A 120 36.21 30.42 -10.81
N ILE A 121 35.07 30.14 -11.44
CA ILE A 121 33.97 29.40 -10.82
C ILE A 121 34.32 27.92 -10.88
N THR A 122 34.41 27.27 -9.72
CA THR A 122 34.63 25.82 -9.63
C THR A 122 33.52 25.09 -10.35
N ALA A 123 33.87 24.13 -11.22
CA ALA A 123 32.91 23.32 -11.94
C ALA A 123 31.94 22.65 -10.95
N PRO A 124 30.62 22.62 -11.25
CA PRO A 124 29.65 21.98 -10.36
C PRO A 124 30.04 20.51 -10.16
N PRO A 125 29.87 19.96 -8.95
CA PRO A 125 30.16 18.56 -8.69
C PRO A 125 29.30 17.70 -9.62
N ILE A 126 29.95 16.82 -10.37
CA ILE A 126 29.31 15.89 -11.29
C ILE A 126 28.39 15.01 -10.44
N THR A 127 27.08 15.19 -10.57
CA THR A 127 26.14 14.32 -9.88
C THR A 127 26.12 13.00 -10.61
N ASN A 128 26.68 11.95 -9.99
CA ASN A 128 26.59 10.60 -10.54
C ASN A 128 25.12 10.26 -10.75
N ALA A 129 24.77 9.77 -11.94
CA ALA A 129 23.44 9.26 -12.22
C ALA A 129 23.14 8.15 -11.20
N PRO A 130 21.90 8.07 -10.68
CA PRO A 130 21.56 7.02 -9.73
C PRO A 130 21.75 5.68 -10.43
N VAL A 131 22.59 4.82 -9.86
CA VAL A 131 22.79 3.47 -10.34
C VAL A 131 21.45 2.75 -10.16
N VAL A 132 20.78 2.43 -11.28
CA VAL A 132 19.58 1.60 -11.23
C VAL A 132 20.01 0.25 -10.66
N PRO A 133 19.44 -0.20 -9.54
CA PRO A 133 19.82 -1.49 -8.96
C PRO A 133 19.54 -2.58 -10.00
N LYS A 134 20.53 -3.44 -10.24
CA LYS A 134 20.36 -4.61 -11.11
C LYS A 134 19.24 -5.47 -10.52
N SER A 135 18.16 -5.68 -11.26
CA SER A 135 17.10 -6.62 -10.88
C SER A 135 17.71 -7.99 -10.63
N LEU A 136 17.32 -8.64 -9.52
CA LEU A 136 17.66 -10.03 -9.28
C LEU A 136 17.04 -10.85 -10.41
N THR A 137 17.88 -11.55 -11.18
CA THR A 137 17.42 -12.41 -12.26
C THR A 137 17.03 -13.77 -11.69
N ALA A 138 15.77 -14.17 -11.84
CA ALA A 138 15.27 -15.47 -11.40
C ALA A 138 14.90 -16.35 -12.61
N GLY A 139 15.60 -17.48 -12.78
CA GLY A 139 15.36 -18.43 -13.87
C GLY A 139 15.99 -18.02 -15.20
N GLN A 140 15.76 -18.84 -16.23
CA GLN A 140 16.18 -18.53 -17.60
C GLN A 140 15.11 -17.65 -18.27
N LYS A 141 15.50 -16.46 -18.71
CA LYS A 141 14.62 -15.59 -19.51
C LYS A 141 14.25 -16.31 -20.81
N ARG A 142 12.97 -16.24 -21.17
CA ARG A 142 12.52 -16.77 -22.46
C ARG A 142 13.19 -15.97 -23.58
N THR A 143 13.72 -16.66 -24.59
CA THR A 143 14.23 -16.01 -25.80
C THR A 143 13.07 -15.41 -26.59
N HIS A 144 13.35 -14.35 -27.35
CA HIS A 144 12.35 -13.76 -28.24
C HIS A 144 11.87 -14.79 -29.27
N PRO A 145 10.55 -15.01 -29.40
CA PRO A 145 9.97 -15.72 -30.55
C PRO A 145 10.40 -15.09 -31.88
N ALA A 146 10.35 -15.85 -32.97
CA ALA A 146 10.80 -15.40 -34.29
C ALA A 146 10.10 -14.13 -34.84
N HIS A 147 8.90 -13.81 -34.34
CA HIS A 147 8.15 -12.61 -34.74
C HIS A 147 8.56 -11.33 -33.98
N ILE A 148 9.44 -11.44 -32.98
CA ILE A 148 9.95 -10.30 -32.20
C ILE A 148 11.43 -10.10 -32.54
N PRO A 149 11.82 -8.95 -33.13
CA PRO A 149 13.21 -8.62 -33.39
C PRO A 149 14.10 -8.68 -32.15
N SER A 150 15.30 -9.23 -32.30
CA SER A 150 16.26 -9.43 -31.20
C SER A 150 16.80 -8.15 -30.56
N HIS A 151 16.59 -6.97 -31.17
CA HIS A 151 17.03 -5.69 -30.62
C HIS A 151 16.03 -5.10 -29.59
N PHE A 152 14.86 -5.71 -29.42
CA PHE A 152 13.92 -5.31 -28.39
C PHE A 152 14.40 -5.76 -27.00
N PRO A 153 13.98 -5.06 -25.93
CA PRO A 153 14.32 -5.44 -24.56
C PRO A 153 13.94 -6.90 -24.26
N ASP A 154 14.78 -7.61 -23.50
CA ASP A 154 14.49 -8.98 -23.06
C ASP A 154 13.16 -9.06 -22.30
N PHE A 155 12.50 -10.22 -22.38
CA PHE A 155 11.35 -10.47 -21.53
C PHE A 155 11.72 -10.42 -20.03
N PRO A 156 10.80 -9.93 -19.18
CA PRO A 156 10.86 -10.14 -17.74
C PRO A 156 11.14 -11.59 -17.34
N ASP A 157 11.64 -11.77 -16.12
CA ASP A 157 11.92 -13.10 -15.59
C ASP A 157 10.65 -13.96 -15.54
N PRO A 158 10.75 -15.29 -15.71
CA PRO A 158 9.59 -16.19 -15.68
C PRO A 158 8.65 -15.98 -14.49
N HIS A 159 9.19 -15.67 -13.30
CA HIS A 159 8.41 -15.40 -12.10
C HIS A 159 7.52 -14.15 -12.21
N THR A 160 7.83 -13.20 -13.10
CA THR A 160 6.94 -12.08 -13.41
C THR A 160 5.62 -12.55 -14.03
N TYR A 161 5.63 -13.68 -14.75
CA TYR A 161 4.44 -14.24 -15.41
C TYR A 161 3.75 -15.34 -14.58
N ILE A 162 4.40 -15.86 -13.54
CA ILE A 162 3.85 -16.91 -12.68
C ILE A 162 3.03 -16.25 -11.57
N ARG A 163 1.70 -16.41 -11.62
CA ARG A 163 0.83 -16.12 -10.47
C ARG A 163 0.61 -17.42 -9.70
N THR A 164 1.22 -17.57 -8.54
CA THR A 164 0.96 -18.68 -7.63
C THR A 164 -0.17 -18.28 -6.67
N PRO A 165 -1.43 -18.70 -6.87
CA PRO A 165 -2.48 -18.46 -5.88
C PRO A 165 -2.11 -19.23 -4.60
N THR A 166 -1.71 -18.51 -3.56
CA THR A 166 -1.40 -19.11 -2.25
C THR A 166 -2.70 -19.27 -1.46
N PHE A 167 -3.50 -20.28 -1.78
CA PHE A 167 -4.57 -20.72 -0.87
C PHE A 167 -3.93 -21.59 0.20
N ARG A 168 -3.87 -21.13 1.46
CA ARG A 168 -3.54 -22.01 2.58
C ARG A 168 -4.80 -22.79 2.92
N GLU A 169 -4.75 -24.10 2.74
CA GLU A 169 -5.84 -25.00 3.12
C GLU A 169 -6.20 -24.78 4.61
N PRO A 170 -7.45 -24.36 4.92
CA PRO A 170 -7.90 -24.26 6.30
C PRO A 170 -7.77 -25.61 7.00
N VAL A 171 -7.45 -25.60 8.30
CA VAL A 171 -7.35 -26.84 9.10
C VAL A 171 -8.68 -27.59 9.04
N SER A 172 -8.70 -28.72 8.33
CA SER A 172 -9.90 -29.52 8.04
C SER A 172 -10.19 -30.60 9.08
N ASP A 173 -9.32 -30.78 10.08
CA ASP A 173 -9.49 -31.81 11.10
C ASP A 173 -10.63 -31.48 12.07
N TYR A 174 -11.69 -32.29 12.03
CA TYR A 174 -12.90 -32.16 12.87
C TYR A 174 -12.58 -31.94 14.36
N GLN A 175 -11.68 -32.78 14.90
CA GLN A 175 -11.30 -32.74 16.30
C GLN A 175 -10.64 -31.41 16.66
N VAL A 176 -9.71 -30.95 15.83
CA VAL A 176 -8.97 -29.69 16.06
C VAL A 176 -9.91 -28.49 15.99
N VAL A 177 -10.83 -28.48 15.01
CA VAL A 177 -11.84 -27.43 14.86
C VAL A 177 -12.74 -27.36 16.09
N ARG A 178 -13.28 -28.50 16.54
CA ARG A 178 -14.17 -28.55 17.71
C ARG A 178 -13.44 -28.23 19.02
N GLU A 179 -12.21 -28.71 19.19
CA GLU A 179 -11.38 -28.39 20.34
C GLU A 179 -11.08 -26.89 20.41
N LYS A 180 -10.75 -26.26 19.28
CA LYS A 180 -10.54 -24.81 19.19
C LYS A 180 -11.81 -24.02 19.52
N ALA A 181 -12.96 -24.42 18.98
CA ALA A 181 -14.24 -23.76 19.27
C ALA A 181 -14.66 -23.93 20.74
N ALA A 182 -14.48 -25.12 21.31
CA ALA A 182 -14.76 -25.38 22.73
C ALA A 182 -13.81 -24.58 23.65
N SER A 183 -12.53 -24.50 23.29
CA SER A 183 -11.54 -23.70 24.01
C SER A 183 -11.89 -22.21 23.96
N GLN A 184 -12.27 -21.70 22.78
CA GLN A 184 -12.72 -20.32 22.62
C GLN A 184 -13.97 -20.03 23.45
N ARG A 185 -14.97 -20.92 23.46
CA ARG A 185 -16.16 -20.78 24.32
C ARG A 185 -15.78 -20.71 25.81
N ARG A 186 -14.88 -21.59 26.27
CA ARG A 186 -14.39 -21.60 27.65
C ARG A 186 -13.62 -20.32 28.01
N ASP A 187 -12.80 -19.82 27.09
CA ASP A 187 -12.03 -18.59 27.31
C ASP A 187 -12.93 -17.36 27.37
N VAL A 188 -13.97 -17.29 26.53
CA VAL A 188 -15.00 -16.25 26.58
C VAL A 188 -15.77 -16.31 27.90
N GLU A 189 -16.22 -17.49 28.33
CA GLU A 189 -16.91 -17.69 29.61
C GLU A 189 -16.05 -17.21 30.80
N ARG A 190 -14.77 -17.62 30.83
CA ARG A 190 -13.82 -17.19 31.87
C ARG A 190 -13.56 -15.68 31.84
N ALA A 191 -13.40 -15.10 30.66
CA ALA A 191 -13.18 -13.67 30.49
C ALA A 191 -14.39 -12.86 30.97
N LEU A 192 -15.61 -13.27 30.59
CA LEU A 192 -16.85 -12.65 31.02
C LEU A 192 -17.04 -12.78 32.54
N THR A 193 -16.80 -13.97 33.09
CA THR A 193 -16.87 -14.21 34.54
C THR A 193 -15.91 -13.28 35.31
N ARG A 194 -14.66 -13.19 34.86
CA ARG A 194 -13.65 -12.27 35.44
C ARG A 194 -14.04 -10.81 35.31
N PHE A 195 -14.62 -10.41 34.17
CA PHE A 195 -15.10 -9.06 33.95
C PHE A 195 -16.22 -8.72 34.93
N MET A 196 -17.27 -9.55 34.99
CA MET A 196 -18.41 -9.34 35.89
C MET A 196 -17.99 -9.32 37.37
N ALA A 197 -17.09 -10.23 37.77
CA ALA A 197 -16.53 -10.27 39.12
C ALA A 197 -15.71 -9.00 39.45
N LYS A 198 -15.04 -8.38 38.47
CA LYS A 198 -14.28 -7.14 38.68
C LYS A 198 -15.17 -5.90 38.72
N THR A 199 -16.29 -5.89 38.00
CA THR A 199 -17.19 -4.73 37.88
C THR A 199 -18.36 -4.74 38.86
N GLY A 200 -18.74 -5.90 39.38
CA GLY A 200 -19.92 -6.10 40.21
C GLY A 200 -19.62 -6.38 41.67
N GLU A 201 -20.69 -6.57 42.44
CA GLU A 201 -20.60 -7.09 43.80
C GLU A 201 -20.09 -8.53 43.78
N THR A 202 -19.13 -8.84 44.66
CA THR A 202 -18.45 -10.13 44.69
C THR A 202 -18.55 -10.74 46.10
N GLN A 203 -18.74 -12.05 46.16
CA GLN A 203 -18.62 -12.85 47.37
C GLN A 203 -17.42 -13.79 47.20
N SER A 204 -16.50 -13.79 48.17
CA SER A 204 -15.36 -14.70 48.16
C SER A 204 -15.72 -16.01 48.87
N LEU A 205 -15.23 -17.14 48.34
CA LEU A 205 -15.32 -18.44 49.01
C LEU A 205 -14.40 -18.52 50.24
N PHE A 206 -13.25 -17.85 50.19
CA PHE A 206 -12.24 -17.85 51.24
C PHE A 206 -12.08 -16.45 51.82
N LYS A 207 -12.05 -16.34 53.14
CA LYS A 207 -11.84 -15.06 53.84
C LYS A 207 -10.45 -14.49 53.60
N ASP A 208 -9.46 -15.37 53.42
CA ASP A 208 -8.05 -15.02 53.36
C ASP A 208 -7.54 -14.84 51.91
N ASP A 209 -8.29 -15.31 50.91
CA ASP A 209 -7.95 -15.16 49.50
C ASP A 209 -9.15 -14.71 48.66
N ILE A 210 -9.32 -13.38 48.62
CA ILE A 210 -10.36 -12.70 47.85
C ILE A 210 -10.09 -12.84 46.33
N SER A 211 -8.88 -13.21 45.94
CA SER A 211 -8.43 -13.20 44.54
C SER A 211 -8.60 -14.54 43.81
N ALA A 212 -8.55 -15.67 44.53
CA ALA A 212 -8.57 -16.98 43.89
C ALA A 212 -9.90 -17.32 43.22
N PHE A 213 -11.04 -16.96 43.85
CA PHE A 213 -12.37 -17.32 43.37
C PHE A 213 -13.41 -16.22 43.64
N PRO A 214 -13.35 -15.08 42.93
CA PRO A 214 -14.33 -14.02 43.09
C PRO A 214 -15.66 -14.45 42.45
N LEU A 215 -16.64 -14.82 43.27
CA LEU A 215 -17.97 -15.22 42.80
C LEU A 215 -18.87 -13.99 42.66
N ILE A 216 -19.66 -13.92 41.59
CA ILE A 216 -20.62 -12.84 41.38
C ILE A 216 -21.71 -12.93 42.46
N ALA A 217 -21.93 -11.86 43.21
CA ALA A 217 -22.94 -11.82 44.26
C ALA A 217 -24.36 -11.96 43.68
N ALA A 218 -25.20 -12.75 44.35
CA ALA A 218 -26.59 -12.94 43.93
C ALA A 218 -27.38 -11.64 44.12
N LYS A 219 -27.99 -11.14 43.04
CA LYS A 219 -28.89 -9.98 43.09
C LYS A 219 -30.33 -10.45 43.30
N PRO A 220 -31.01 -10.08 44.40
CA PRO A 220 -32.42 -10.44 44.60
C PRO A 220 -33.29 -9.74 43.54
N SER A 221 -34.05 -10.53 42.76
CA SER A 221 -35.03 -10.02 41.80
C SER A 221 -36.44 -10.10 42.39
N PRO A 222 -37.29 -9.07 42.24
CA PRO A 222 -38.66 -9.11 42.71
C PRO A 222 -39.53 -10.14 41.98
N ILE A 223 -39.11 -10.59 40.78
CA ILE A 223 -39.89 -11.52 39.94
C ILE A 223 -38.96 -12.62 39.38
N PRO A 224 -38.51 -13.58 40.22
CA PRO A 224 -37.49 -14.55 39.83
C PRO A 224 -37.94 -15.56 38.77
N TYR A 225 -39.24 -15.89 38.74
CA TYR A 225 -39.79 -16.88 37.82
C TYR A 225 -39.78 -16.41 36.36
N LEU A 226 -39.86 -15.10 36.08
CA LEU A 226 -39.78 -14.60 34.71
C LEU A 226 -38.38 -14.81 34.14
N SER A 227 -37.32 -14.40 34.85
CA SER A 227 -35.95 -14.55 34.36
C SER A 227 -35.47 -15.99 34.27
N ALA A 228 -35.93 -16.87 35.16
CA ALA A 228 -35.53 -18.28 35.17
C ALA A 228 -36.23 -19.13 34.11
N LEU A 229 -37.38 -18.69 33.59
CA LEU A 229 -38.15 -19.38 32.54
C LEU A 229 -37.91 -18.80 31.14
N LEU A 230 -37.18 -17.68 31.03
CA LEU A 230 -36.75 -17.16 29.73
C LEU A 230 -35.67 -18.09 29.17
N PRO A 231 -35.84 -18.63 27.96
CA PRO A 231 -34.76 -19.31 27.25
C PRO A 231 -33.53 -18.42 27.22
N SER A 232 -32.36 -19.00 27.53
CA SER A 232 -31.13 -18.23 27.36
C SER A 232 -30.96 -17.86 25.88
N GLU A 233 -30.31 -16.73 25.59
CA GLU A 233 -29.99 -16.35 24.20
C GLU A 233 -29.20 -17.45 23.48
N LEU A 234 -28.39 -18.21 24.23
CA LEU A 234 -27.69 -19.40 23.75
C LEU A 234 -28.62 -20.56 23.40
N GLU A 235 -29.67 -20.80 24.19
CA GLU A 235 -30.69 -21.80 23.87
C GLU A 235 -31.53 -21.38 22.66
N LEU A 236 -31.87 -20.09 22.54
CA LEU A 236 -32.57 -19.55 21.37
C LEU A 236 -31.76 -19.77 20.10
N GLN A 237 -30.47 -19.42 20.11
CA GLN A 237 -29.57 -19.70 18.97
C GLN A 237 -29.52 -21.19 18.64
N SER A 238 -29.41 -22.06 19.65
CA SER A 238 -29.40 -23.51 19.41
C SER A 238 -30.72 -24.03 18.82
N LEU A 239 -31.86 -23.46 19.22
CA LEU A 239 -33.18 -23.83 18.71
C LEU A 239 -33.36 -23.34 17.27
N GLU A 240 -32.98 -22.10 16.96
CA GLU A 240 -33.03 -21.51 15.61
C GLU A 240 -32.15 -22.30 14.62
N GLU A 241 -30.97 -22.72 15.06
CA GLU A 241 -30.07 -23.56 14.25
C GLU A 241 -30.65 -24.96 14.01
N THR A 242 -31.39 -25.53 14.98
CA THR A 242 -32.05 -26.83 14.78
C THR A 242 -33.30 -26.76 13.91
N ASP A 243 -34.12 -25.71 14.04
CA ASP A 243 -35.37 -25.55 13.28
C ASP A 243 -35.10 -25.27 11.79
N SER A 244 -34.06 -24.49 11.50
CA SER A 244 -33.59 -24.25 10.13
C SER A 244 -33.14 -25.54 9.43
N SER A 245 -32.58 -26.49 10.19
CA SER A 245 -32.11 -27.77 9.64
C SER A 245 -33.22 -28.80 9.37
N GLU A 246 -34.42 -28.59 9.90
CA GLU A 246 -35.58 -29.48 9.67
C GLU A 246 -36.48 -29.03 8.51
N GLN A 247 -36.39 -27.76 8.07
CA GLN A 247 -37.17 -27.26 6.93
C GLN A 247 -36.53 -27.54 5.56
N ASP A 248 -35.20 -27.57 5.47
CA ASP A 248 -34.51 -27.85 4.20
C ASP A 248 -34.66 -29.32 3.73
N ASP A 249 -34.81 -30.27 4.66
CA ASP A 249 -34.96 -31.70 4.30
C ASP A 249 -36.35 -32.06 3.72
N GLN A 250 -37.27 -31.10 3.58
CA GLN A 250 -38.63 -31.34 3.05
C GLN A 250 -38.86 -30.91 1.60
N MET A 251 -37.90 -30.27 0.92
CA MET A 251 -38.09 -29.81 -0.47
C MET A 251 -37.39 -30.63 -1.55
N ASP A 252 -36.54 -31.60 -1.21
CA ASP A 252 -35.70 -32.29 -2.20
C ASP A 252 -36.19 -33.69 -2.65
N ASN A 253 -37.39 -34.14 -2.26
CA ASN A 253 -37.81 -35.53 -2.50
C ASN A 253 -38.85 -35.77 -3.61
N ASP A 254 -39.29 -34.75 -4.36
CA ASP A 254 -40.29 -34.92 -5.42
C ASP A 254 -39.92 -34.12 -6.69
N ASN A 255 -38.90 -34.57 -7.45
CA ASN A 255 -38.90 -34.36 -8.91
C ASN A 255 -37.88 -35.21 -9.67
N ASN A 256 -38.40 -35.98 -10.61
CA ASN A 256 -37.76 -36.48 -11.83
C ASN A 256 -36.73 -37.61 -11.73
N THR A 257 -37.28 -38.80 -11.49
CA THR A 257 -37.00 -39.99 -12.31
C THR A 257 -37.33 -39.73 -13.79
N SER A 258 -36.33 -39.53 -14.67
CA SER A 258 -36.34 -39.95 -16.09
C SER A 258 -35.24 -39.24 -16.91
N HIS A 259 -34.08 -39.90 -17.09
CA HIS A 259 -33.39 -40.00 -18.39
C HIS A 259 -32.12 -40.87 -18.23
N ILE A 260 -32.26 -42.15 -18.59
CA ILE A 260 -31.18 -43.09 -18.86
C ILE A 260 -31.20 -43.30 -20.38
N MET A 261 -30.09 -43.03 -21.08
CA MET A 261 -29.55 -43.64 -22.32
C MET A 261 -28.22 -42.89 -22.61
N GLN A 262 -27.04 -43.47 -22.34
CA GLN A 262 -26.25 -44.35 -23.22
C GLN A 262 -25.66 -43.59 -24.43
N ASP A 263 -24.37 -43.24 -24.41
CA ASP A 263 -23.36 -43.91 -25.26
C ASP A 263 -21.92 -43.52 -24.92
N ASP A 264 -21.01 -44.43 -25.25
CA ASP A 264 -19.62 -44.61 -24.81
C ASP A 264 -18.58 -44.01 -25.78
N SER A 265 -17.33 -43.95 -25.30
CA SER A 265 -16.05 -44.05 -26.03
C SER A 265 -15.34 -42.82 -26.65
N GLY A 266 -14.04 -42.67 -26.31
CA GLY A 266 -13.03 -42.12 -27.22
C GLY A 266 -11.97 -41.18 -26.61
N ALA A 267 -10.73 -41.65 -26.53
CA ALA A 267 -9.57 -41.04 -25.87
C ALA A 267 -8.89 -39.83 -26.57
N ASP A 268 -8.16 -39.07 -25.75
CA ASP A 268 -6.93 -38.30 -25.97
C ASP A 268 -6.85 -37.25 -27.10
N LYS A 269 -6.74 -35.97 -26.70
CA LYS A 269 -5.78 -35.01 -27.30
C LYS A 269 -5.58 -33.75 -26.44
N GLU A 270 -4.32 -33.37 -26.43
CA GLU A 270 -3.63 -32.41 -25.60
C GLU A 270 -3.89 -30.96 -26.03
N ASN A 271 -3.73 -30.02 -25.09
CA ASN A 271 -3.45 -28.58 -25.28
C ASN A 271 -4.21 -27.84 -26.38
N GLU A 272 -5.13 -26.95 -26.00
CA GLU A 272 -5.15 -25.57 -26.51
C GLU A 272 -6.18 -24.71 -25.75
N VAL A 273 -5.74 -23.48 -25.43
CA VAL A 273 -6.52 -22.24 -25.60
C VAL A 273 -7.62 -21.93 -24.56
N LEU A 274 -7.26 -21.06 -23.60
CA LEU A 274 -8.16 -20.02 -23.07
C LEU A 274 -8.64 -19.15 -24.23
N PRO A 275 -9.90 -18.66 -24.27
CA PRO A 275 -10.12 -17.25 -23.94
C PRO A 275 -11.56 -17.01 -23.38
N PRO A 276 -12.14 -15.79 -23.39
CA PRO A 276 -12.43 -15.06 -22.17
C PRO A 276 -13.94 -14.76 -21.97
N GLY A 277 -14.31 -14.30 -20.79
CA GLY A 277 -15.61 -13.69 -20.55
C GLY A 277 -16.41 -14.37 -19.45
N GLY A 278 -17.22 -13.58 -18.76
CA GLY A 278 -18.17 -14.10 -17.77
C GLY A 278 -18.31 -13.19 -16.57
N VAL A 279 -18.96 -12.04 -16.78
CA VAL A 279 -19.64 -11.30 -15.72
C VAL A 279 -20.65 -12.23 -15.06
N VAL A 280 -20.67 -12.34 -13.74
CA VAL A 280 -21.80 -12.96 -13.00
C VAL A 280 -22.22 -12.00 -11.86
N PRO A 281 -23.53 -11.80 -11.64
CA PRO A 281 -24.08 -10.58 -11.06
C PRO A 281 -24.27 -10.65 -9.54
N SER A 282 -24.44 -9.46 -8.96
CA SER A 282 -25.09 -9.16 -7.67
C SER A 282 -26.37 -9.99 -7.45
N GLY A 283 -26.44 -10.68 -6.31
CA GLY A 283 -27.60 -11.48 -5.92
C GLY A 283 -27.65 -11.79 -4.42
N LYS A 284 -28.28 -10.88 -3.67
CA LYS A 284 -29.18 -11.12 -2.51
C LYS A 284 -28.63 -11.83 -1.26
N ALA A 285 -28.32 -10.99 -0.28
CA ALA A 285 -28.48 -11.15 1.18
C ALA A 285 -29.30 -12.38 1.65
N ASN A 286 -28.60 -13.48 1.99
CA ASN A 286 -28.98 -14.37 3.10
C ASN A 286 -27.83 -15.28 3.59
N GLU A 287 -26.58 -15.05 3.17
CA GLU A 287 -25.43 -15.92 3.50
C GLU A 287 -24.79 -15.66 4.87
N GLU A 288 -25.17 -14.61 5.60
CA GLU A 288 -24.46 -14.22 6.83
C GLU A 288 -24.58 -15.23 8.00
N ASN A 289 -25.52 -16.19 7.94
CA ASN A 289 -25.73 -17.17 9.02
C ASN A 289 -25.28 -18.60 8.68
N MET A 290 -24.68 -18.84 7.51
CA MET A 290 -24.10 -20.16 7.23
C MET A 290 -22.73 -20.28 7.89
N ILE A 291 -22.66 -21.06 8.98
CA ILE A 291 -21.37 -21.51 9.49
C ILE A 291 -20.71 -22.36 8.39
N ASP A 292 -19.75 -21.74 7.70
CA ASP A 292 -18.97 -22.28 6.58
C ASP A 292 -18.28 -23.60 6.95
N ASN A 293 -17.94 -23.77 8.23
CA ASN A 293 -17.37 -25.00 8.73
C ASN A 293 -18.46 -26.04 9.07
N PRO A 294 -18.62 -27.13 8.29
CA PRO A 294 -19.68 -28.13 8.50
C PRO A 294 -19.60 -28.81 9.88
N TYR A 295 -18.42 -28.78 10.50
CA TYR A 295 -18.14 -29.45 11.76
C TYR A 295 -18.57 -28.68 13.01
N LEU A 296 -18.83 -27.38 12.85
CA LEU A 296 -19.36 -26.51 13.88
C LEU A 296 -20.90 -26.51 13.90
N ARG A 297 -21.55 -27.10 12.89
CA ARG A 297 -23.01 -27.25 12.86
C ARG A 297 -23.50 -28.16 14.00
N PRO A 298 -24.69 -27.90 14.56
CA PRO A 298 -25.30 -28.79 15.55
C PRO A 298 -25.41 -30.23 15.05
N VAL A 299 -25.22 -31.20 15.95
CA VAL A 299 -25.36 -32.62 15.60
C VAL A 299 -26.85 -32.96 15.44
N LYS A 300 -27.29 -33.34 14.24
CA LYS A 300 -28.65 -33.88 14.00
C LYS A 300 -28.85 -35.14 14.86
N LYS A 301 -29.80 -35.12 15.81
CA LYS A 301 -30.15 -36.31 16.62
C LYS A 301 -31.02 -37.26 15.76
N PRO A 302 -30.78 -38.58 15.75
CA PRO A 302 -31.62 -39.51 15.02
C PRO A 302 -33.06 -39.52 15.59
N LYS A 303 -34.07 -39.41 14.71
CA LYS A 303 -35.50 -39.45 15.08
C LYS A 303 -35.85 -40.82 15.67
N VAL A 304 -36.14 -40.87 16.98
CA VAL A 304 -36.65 -42.08 17.64
C VAL A 304 -38.09 -42.32 17.15
N ARG A 305 -38.31 -43.28 16.26
CA ARG A 305 -39.66 -43.73 15.87
C ARG A 305 -40.35 -44.35 17.09
N ARG A 306 -41.34 -43.67 17.68
CA ARG A 306 -42.28 -44.32 18.62
C ARG A 306 -43.04 -45.40 17.85
N LYS A 307 -42.81 -46.67 18.18
CA LYS A 307 -43.71 -47.75 17.75
C LYS A 307 -45.08 -47.49 18.40
N LYS A 308 -46.11 -47.48 17.55
CA LYS A 308 -47.51 -47.45 17.94
C LYS A 308 -47.93 -48.83 18.43
#